data_AF-J9C817-F1
#
_entry.id   AF-J9C817-F1
#
_cell.length_a   1.000
_cell.length_b   1.000
_cell.length_c   1.000
_cell.angle_alpha   90.00
_cell.angle_beta   90.00
_cell.angle_gamma   90.00
#
_symmetry.space_group_name_H-M   'P 1'
#
loop_
_entity.id
_entity.type
_entity.pdbx_description
1 polymer ?
#
loop_
_entity_poly.entity_id
_entity_poly.type
_entity_poly.pdbx_seq_one_letter_code
_entity_poly.pdbx_strand_id
1 'polypeptide(L)'
;GYFDGEINGEKVHLQNTVYKDYINKGPRYTHSNKFVDSKRAYYININVLDKKDIHLRCNLMQFEVGTQFITASIPPFSEKDDYNAVSCWATDSTNVCNEFEVKASRPVKLEITDIKYFYDDDGNAYTLQPKLIEGNIDAVLYHGNDSISIKGHFETK
;
A
#
# COMPACT_ATOMS: atom_id res chain seq x y z
N GLY A 1 -9.98 1.12 8.01
CA GLY A 1 -8.85 1.98 8.37
C GLY A 1 -9.17 3.42 8.07
N TYR A 2 -8.19 4.28 8.29
CA TYR A 2 -8.17 5.67 7.84
C TYR A 2 -6.74 6.07 7.46
N PHE A 3 -6.62 7.16 6.71
CA PHE A 3 -5.37 7.85 6.43
C PHE A 3 -5.54 9.33 6.74
N ASP A 4 -4.62 9.87 7.54
CA ASP A 4 -4.55 11.27 7.91
C ASP A 4 -3.18 11.83 7.51
N GLY A 5 -3.15 12.80 6.61
CA GLY A 5 -1.88 13.28 6.09
C GLY A 5 -2.00 14.31 4.99
N GLU A 6 -1.01 14.28 4.10
CA GLU A 6 -0.80 15.21 3.01
C GLU A 6 -0.49 14.44 1.71
N ILE A 7 -1.13 14.85 0.62
CA ILE A 7 -0.85 14.39 -0.74
C ILE A 7 -0.53 15.61 -1.59
N ASN A 8 0.67 15.68 -2.18
CA ASN A 8 1.18 16.86 -2.88
C ASN A 8 1.13 18.15 -2.02
N GLY A 9 1.27 18.02 -0.70
CA GLY A 9 1.18 19.12 0.26
C GLY A 9 -0.26 19.55 0.59
N GLU A 10 -1.28 18.96 -0.04
CA GLU A 10 -2.68 19.18 0.31
C GLU A 10 -3.09 18.21 1.42
N LYS A 11 -3.67 18.75 2.50
CA LYS A 11 -4.14 17.94 3.63
C LYS A 11 -5.35 17.11 3.22
N VAL A 12 -5.33 15.83 3.59
CA VAL A 12 -6.41 14.89 3.33
C VAL A 12 -6.74 14.09 4.59
N HIS A 13 -8.02 13.79 4.77
CA HIS A 13 -8.52 12.79 5.71
C HIS A 13 -9.35 11.79 4.90
N LEU A 14 -8.88 10.56 4.84
CA LEU A 14 -9.51 9.48 4.09
C LEU A 14 -9.93 8.41 5.08
N GLN A 15 -11.21 8.03 5.10
CA GLN A 15 -11.70 7.00 6.00
C GLN A 15 -12.34 5.87 5.20
N ASN A 16 -12.11 4.62 5.59
CA ASN A 16 -12.85 3.49 5.03
C ASN A 16 -14.32 3.63 5.43
N THR A 17 -15.16 4.09 4.51
CA THR A 17 -16.62 4.15 4.68
C THR A 17 -17.31 2.85 4.27
N VAL A 18 -16.65 2.00 3.48
CA VAL A 18 -17.12 0.66 3.04
C VAL A 18 -15.97 -0.35 3.15
N TYR A 19 -16.25 -1.63 3.44
CA TYR A 19 -15.24 -2.72 3.50
C TYR A 19 -14.37 -2.85 2.24
N LYS A 20 -14.80 -2.25 1.12
CA LYS A 20 -14.12 -2.31 -0.17
C LYS A 20 -13.15 -1.16 -0.45
N ASP A 21 -13.24 -0.05 0.27
CA ASP A 21 -12.62 1.19 -0.16
C ASP A 21 -11.56 1.69 0.83
N TYR A 22 -10.46 2.14 0.24
CA TYR A 22 -9.33 2.85 0.82
C TYR A 22 -8.28 1.90 1.41
N ILE A 23 -8.34 1.40 2.64
CA ILE A 23 -7.32 0.46 3.16
C ILE A 23 -7.92 -0.94 3.23
N ASN A 24 -7.64 -1.80 2.25
CA ASN A 24 -8.31 -3.10 2.13
C ASN A 24 -7.34 -4.29 2.33
N LYS A 25 -7.88 -5.44 2.76
CA LYS A 25 -7.19 -6.73 2.82
C LYS A 25 -7.77 -7.66 1.77
N GLY A 26 -6.96 -8.43 1.06
CA GLY A 26 -7.50 -9.43 0.15
C GLY A 26 -6.49 -10.19 -0.73
N PRO A 27 -6.73 -11.45 -1.06
CA PRO A 27 -6.12 -12.06 -2.24
C PRO A 27 -6.57 -11.26 -3.48
N ARG A 28 -5.70 -11.03 -4.48
CA ARG A 28 -6.14 -10.38 -5.72
C ARG A 28 -7.03 -11.35 -6.53
N TYR A 29 -8.27 -10.90 -6.75
CA TYR A 29 -9.27 -11.21 -7.79
C TYR A 29 -9.33 -12.60 -8.47
N THR A 30 -10.51 -13.22 -8.29
CA THR A 30 -11.16 -14.21 -9.16
C THR A 30 -11.48 -13.64 -10.55
N HIS A 31 -10.60 -13.79 -11.54
CA HIS A 31 -10.97 -13.72 -12.98
C HIS A 31 -10.14 -14.70 -13.84
N SER A 32 -9.74 -15.84 -13.30
CA SER A 32 -9.25 -16.95 -14.14
C SER A 32 -9.56 -18.30 -13.49
N ASN A 33 -9.93 -19.29 -14.29
CA ASN A 33 -10.21 -20.67 -13.86
C ASN A 33 -8.96 -21.45 -13.42
N LYS A 34 -7.88 -20.77 -13.01
CA LYS A 34 -6.62 -21.39 -12.58
C LYS A 34 -6.06 -20.62 -11.37
N PHE A 35 -6.33 -21.19 -10.20
CA PHE A 35 -5.93 -20.68 -8.89
C PHE A 35 -4.41 -20.62 -8.73
N VAL A 36 -3.87 -19.44 -8.44
CA VAL A 36 -2.62 -19.28 -7.68
C VAL A 36 -2.91 -18.28 -6.57
N ASP A 37 -3.09 -18.82 -5.38
CA ASP A 37 -3.45 -18.11 -4.16
C ASP A 37 -2.23 -17.31 -3.67
N SER A 38 -2.13 -16.01 -3.95
CA SER A 38 -1.12 -15.16 -3.31
C SER A 38 -1.59 -14.79 -1.88
N LYS A 39 -1.64 -15.80 -1.00
CA LYS A 39 -1.98 -15.67 0.43
C LYS A 39 -0.98 -14.83 1.26
N ARG A 40 -0.10 -14.04 0.64
CA ARG A 40 1.17 -13.64 1.25
C ARG A 40 1.48 -12.14 1.23
N ALA A 41 0.72 -11.32 0.51
CA ALA A 41 0.95 -9.87 0.43
C ALA A 41 -0.08 -9.10 1.26
N TYR A 42 0.37 -8.30 2.22
CA TYR A 42 -0.43 -7.21 2.76
C TYR A 42 -0.35 -6.03 1.80
N TYR A 43 -1.49 -5.39 1.53
CA TYR A 43 -1.50 -4.14 0.80
C TYR A 43 -2.16 -3.03 1.57
N ILE A 44 -1.55 -1.85 1.50
CA ILE A 44 -2.17 -0.59 1.89
C ILE A 44 -2.55 0.08 0.58
N ASN A 45 -3.83 0.37 0.40
CA ASN A 45 -4.26 1.26 -0.67
C ASN A 45 -4.59 2.64 -0.07
N ILE A 46 -4.31 3.71 -0.80
CA ILE A 46 -4.72 5.08 -0.44
C ILE A 46 -5.26 5.68 -1.72
N ASN A 47 -6.58 5.89 -1.78
CA ASN A 47 -7.26 6.40 -2.97
C ASN A 47 -7.87 7.77 -2.69
N VAL A 48 -7.65 8.75 -3.58
CA VAL A 48 -8.29 10.07 -3.55
C VAL A 48 -9.13 10.25 -4.81
N LEU A 49 -10.46 10.27 -4.68
CA LEU A 49 -11.39 10.19 -5.81
C LEU A 49 -11.84 11.55 -6.38
N ASP A 50 -11.39 12.66 -5.80
CA ASP A 50 -12.15 13.91 -5.98
C ASP A 50 -11.92 14.59 -7.33
N LYS A 51 -10.73 14.48 -7.99
CA LYS A 51 -10.47 14.97 -9.38
C LYS A 51 -9.22 14.39 -10.09
N LYS A 52 -8.22 13.96 -9.34
CA LYS A 52 -7.03 13.25 -9.84
C LYS A 52 -7.08 11.93 -9.12
N ASP A 53 -7.61 10.92 -9.77
CA ASP A 53 -7.79 9.60 -9.17
C ASP A 53 -6.40 9.02 -8.86
N ILE A 54 -5.90 9.28 -7.65
CA ILE A 54 -4.56 8.88 -7.18
C ILE A 54 -4.76 7.61 -6.37
N HIS A 55 -4.07 6.55 -6.76
CA HIS A 55 -4.05 5.24 -6.12
C HIS A 55 -2.63 4.91 -5.70
N LEU A 56 -2.32 5.04 -4.41
CA LEU A 56 -1.09 4.48 -3.85
C LEU A 56 -1.36 3.05 -3.39
N ARG A 57 -0.48 2.12 -3.74
CA ARG A 57 -0.46 0.75 -3.23
C ARG A 57 0.92 0.42 -2.67
N CYS A 58 0.97 -0.03 -1.42
CA CYS A 58 2.17 -0.63 -0.82
C CYS A 58 1.96 -2.13 -0.67
N ASN A 59 2.72 -2.98 -1.36
CA ASN A 59 2.79 -4.42 -1.12
C ASN A 59 3.86 -4.71 -0.07
N LEU A 60 3.47 -5.37 1.02
CA LEU A 60 4.34 -5.73 2.13
C LEU A 60 4.28 -7.24 2.34
N MET A 61 5.39 -7.92 2.07
CA MET A 61 5.52 -9.38 2.12
C MET A 61 6.23 -9.85 3.39
N GLN A 62 7.15 -9.03 3.90
CA GLN A 62 7.90 -9.28 5.12
C GLN A 62 8.03 -7.94 5.84
N PHE A 63 7.23 -7.75 6.89
CA PHE A 63 7.25 -6.52 7.65
C PHE A 63 7.14 -6.79 9.14
N GLU A 64 7.76 -5.91 9.90
CA GLU A 64 7.77 -5.91 11.37
C GLU A 64 7.57 -4.49 11.87
N VAL A 65 7.28 -4.35 13.17
CA VAL A 65 7.27 -3.05 13.83
C VAL A 65 8.65 -2.41 13.68
N GLY A 66 8.67 -1.16 13.22
CA GLY A 66 9.90 -0.43 12.94
C GLY A 66 9.89 0.28 11.60
N THR A 67 11.02 0.93 11.30
CA THR A 67 11.22 1.66 10.05
C THR A 67 11.74 0.74 8.96
N GLN A 68 11.08 0.79 7.80
CA GLN A 68 11.46 0.10 6.59
C GLN A 68 11.63 1.10 5.45
N PHE A 69 12.60 0.83 4.59
CA PHE A 69 12.87 1.63 3.39
C PHE A 69 12.61 0.78 2.16
N ILE A 70 11.59 1.16 1.39
CA ILE A 70 11.18 0.44 0.19
C ILE A 70 11.78 1.15 -1.03
N THR A 71 12.61 0.44 -1.77
CA THR A 71 13.31 0.96 -2.96
C THR A 71 12.71 0.45 -4.27
N ALA A 72 11.77 -0.49 -4.21
CA ALA A 72 11.22 -1.17 -5.38
C ALA A 72 9.84 -0.65 -5.76
N SER A 73 9.62 -0.50 -7.07
CA SER A 73 8.30 -0.34 -7.67
C SER A 73 7.63 -1.70 -7.86
N ILE A 74 6.30 -1.79 -7.79
CA ILE A 74 5.58 -3.03 -8.15
C ILE A 74 5.64 -3.20 -9.67
N PRO A 75 6.21 -4.28 -10.21
CA PRO A 75 6.29 -4.46 -11.66
C PRO A 75 4.90 -4.70 -12.28
N PRO A 76 4.64 -4.20 -13.51
CA PRO A 76 3.32 -4.24 -14.13
C PRO A 76 2.78 -5.66 -14.43
N PHE A 77 3.61 -6.72 -14.35
CA PHE A 77 3.24 -8.10 -14.70
C PHE A 77 3.78 -9.20 -13.76
N SER A 78 4.28 -8.87 -12.57
CA SER A 78 4.74 -9.89 -11.61
C SER A 78 3.72 -10.10 -10.48
N GLU A 79 3.08 -11.26 -10.52
CA GLU A 79 2.15 -11.73 -9.48
C GLU A 79 2.87 -12.46 -8.33
N LYS A 80 4.22 -12.53 -8.35
CA LYS A 80 5.02 -13.50 -7.55
C LYS A 80 6.19 -12.88 -6.79
N ASP A 81 6.02 -11.66 -6.31
CA ASP A 81 7.14 -10.95 -5.72
C ASP A 81 7.09 -11.06 -4.20
N ASP A 82 8.01 -11.84 -3.63
CA ASP A 82 8.23 -12.07 -2.20
C ASP A 82 8.99 -10.90 -1.52
N TYR A 83 8.76 -9.65 -1.95
CA TYR A 83 9.44 -8.46 -1.43
C TYR A 83 8.51 -7.26 -1.24
N ASN A 84 8.95 -6.28 -0.45
CA ASN A 84 8.20 -5.04 -0.21
C ASN A 84 8.35 -4.08 -1.40
N ALA A 85 7.25 -3.58 -1.92
CA ALA A 85 7.22 -2.74 -3.12
C ALA A 85 6.08 -1.71 -3.05
N VAL A 86 6.24 -0.58 -3.72
CA VAL A 86 5.20 0.47 -3.79
C VAL A 86 4.89 0.82 -5.25
N SER A 87 3.62 1.05 -5.57
CA SER A 87 3.21 1.62 -6.85
C SER A 87 2.23 2.75 -6.61
N CYS A 88 2.32 3.79 -7.42
CA CYS A 88 1.32 4.85 -7.42
C CYS A 88 0.83 5.07 -8.85
N TRP A 89 -0.48 5.20 -9.02
CA TRP A 89 -1.08 5.59 -10.28
C TRP A 89 -1.87 6.87 -10.07
N ALA A 90 -1.80 7.80 -11.02
CA ALA A 90 -2.64 8.98 -11.00
C ALA A 90 -3.23 9.24 -12.38
N THR A 91 -4.53 9.53 -12.39
CA THR A 91 -5.22 9.97 -13.58
C THR A 91 -5.05 11.47 -13.76
N ASP A 92 -4.57 11.89 -14.93
CA ASP A 92 -4.42 13.31 -15.27
C ASP A 92 -5.73 13.94 -15.75
N SER A 93 -5.69 15.24 -16.08
CA SER A 93 -6.87 15.99 -16.54
C SER A 93 -7.45 15.52 -17.88
N THR A 94 -6.75 14.63 -18.60
CA THR A 94 -7.17 14.04 -19.88
C THR A 94 -7.72 12.61 -19.73
N ASN A 95 -7.85 12.13 -18.49
CA ASN A 95 -8.21 10.74 -18.16
C ASN A 95 -7.15 9.70 -18.55
N VAL A 96 -5.90 10.11 -18.73
CA VAL A 96 -4.79 9.16 -18.92
C VAL A 96 -4.23 8.77 -17.55
N CYS A 97 -4.12 7.47 -17.31
CA CYS A 97 -3.53 6.91 -16.10
C CYS A 97 -2.01 6.84 -16.26
N ASN A 98 -1.29 7.53 -15.38
CA ASN A 98 0.17 7.56 -15.35
C ASN A 98 0.69 6.79 -14.14
N GLU A 99 1.68 5.92 -14.36
CA GLU A 99 2.38 5.18 -13.31
C GLU A 99 3.54 6.02 -12.75
N PHE A 100 3.62 6.08 -11.43
CA PHE A 100 4.67 6.75 -10.67
C PHE A 100 5.50 5.72 -9.92
N GLU A 101 6.81 5.79 -10.13
CA GLU A 101 7.77 4.81 -9.67
C GLU A 101 8.59 5.30 -8.47
N VAL A 102 9.05 4.34 -7.66
CA VAL A 102 10.05 4.58 -6.61
C VAL A 102 11.42 4.77 -7.26
N LYS A 103 12.15 5.81 -6.84
CA LYS A 103 13.57 5.95 -7.17
C LYS A 103 14.41 5.35 -6.05
N ALA A 104 15.33 4.45 -6.37
CA ALA A 104 16.19 3.81 -5.36
C ALA A 104 16.98 4.83 -4.51
N SER A 105 17.33 6.00 -5.07
CA SER A 105 18.00 7.09 -4.34
C SER A 105 17.08 7.89 -3.40
N ARG A 106 15.77 7.67 -3.46
CA ARG A 106 14.73 8.30 -2.63
C ARG A 106 13.70 7.22 -2.24
N PRO A 107 14.09 6.28 -1.37
CA PRO A 107 13.21 5.19 -0.96
C PRO A 107 11.96 5.73 -0.25
N VAL A 108 10.87 4.98 -0.35
CA VAL A 108 9.69 5.20 0.48
C VAL A 108 10.03 4.78 1.91
N LYS A 109 9.82 5.69 2.86
CA LYS A 109 9.93 5.37 4.29
C LYS A 109 8.57 4.92 4.80
N LEU A 110 8.50 3.71 5.33
CA LEU A 110 7.35 3.18 6.03
C LEU A 110 7.72 2.90 7.48
N GLU A 111 7.00 3.46 8.42
CA GLU A 111 7.21 3.25 9.85
C GLU A 111 6.00 2.53 10.42
N ILE A 112 6.15 1.22 10.65
CA ILE A 112 5.08 0.38 11.17
C ILE A 112 5.09 0.48 12.70
N THR A 113 3.96 0.90 13.28
CA THR A 113 3.83 1.13 14.72
C THR A 113 3.11 -0.02 15.42
N ASP A 114 2.19 -0.70 14.72
CA ASP A 114 1.45 -1.83 15.30
C ASP A 114 1.19 -2.94 14.28
N ILE A 115 1.34 -4.18 14.74
CA ILE A 115 1.05 -5.41 14.01
C ILE A 115 0.35 -6.42 14.92
N LYS A 116 -0.54 -7.22 14.34
CA LYS A 116 -1.27 -8.26 15.06
C LYS A 116 -0.98 -9.65 14.51
N TYR A 117 -0.46 -10.52 15.37
CA TYR A 117 -0.41 -11.95 15.11
C TYR A 117 -1.70 -12.64 15.56
N PHE A 118 -1.90 -13.82 14.99
CA PHE A 118 -3.13 -14.58 15.07
C PHE A 118 -2.78 -15.98 15.56
N TYR A 119 -3.29 -16.34 16.74
CA TYR A 119 -2.91 -17.55 17.47
C TYR A 119 -4.09 -18.51 17.61
N ASP A 120 -3.82 -19.81 17.55
CA ASP A 120 -4.78 -20.86 17.90
C ASP A 120 -4.93 -20.96 19.43
N ASP A 121 -5.84 -21.84 19.88
CA ASP A 121 -6.16 -22.03 21.31
C ASP A 121 -4.96 -22.57 22.12
N ASP A 122 -3.96 -23.16 21.45
CA ASP A 122 -2.73 -23.66 22.05
C ASP A 122 -1.62 -22.58 22.09
N GLY A 123 -1.93 -21.36 21.63
CA GLY A 123 -0.99 -20.23 21.60
C GLY A 123 0.00 -20.27 20.44
N ASN A 124 -0.17 -21.17 19.46
CA ASN A 124 0.65 -21.19 18.26
C ASN A 124 0.09 -20.25 17.22
N ALA A 125 0.95 -19.51 16.52
CA ALA A 125 0.49 -18.61 15.47
C ALA A 125 -0.14 -19.44 14.32
N TYR A 126 -1.45 -19.31 14.10
CA TYR A 126 -2.13 -19.99 12.98
C TYR A 126 -1.82 -19.34 11.63
N THR A 127 -1.24 -18.15 11.62
CA THR A 127 -0.63 -17.52 10.44
C THR A 127 0.82 -17.16 10.70
N LEU A 128 1.71 -17.48 9.76
CA LEU A 128 3.12 -17.05 9.80
C LEU A 128 3.31 -15.54 9.52
N GLN A 129 2.26 -14.83 9.11
CA GLN A 129 2.33 -13.44 8.64
C GLN A 129 1.45 -12.52 9.49
N PRO A 130 2.02 -11.49 10.14
CA PRO A 130 1.25 -10.57 10.98
C PRO A 130 0.33 -9.68 10.15
N LYS A 131 -0.76 -9.19 10.73
CA LYS A 131 -1.58 -8.12 10.15
C LYS A 131 -0.99 -6.77 10.49
N LEU A 132 -0.71 -5.94 9.48
CA LEU A 132 -0.37 -4.53 9.69
C LEU A 132 -1.59 -3.80 10.25
N ILE A 133 -1.46 -3.18 11.42
CA ILE A 133 -2.54 -2.43 12.05
C ILE A 133 -2.35 -0.93 11.86
N GLU A 134 -1.13 -0.44 12.05
CA GLU A 134 -0.91 1.00 12.12
C GLU A 134 0.49 1.37 11.63
N GLY A 135 0.63 2.56 11.06
CA GLY A 135 1.93 3.11 10.73
C GLY A 135 1.89 4.49 10.11
N ASN A 136 3.08 4.95 9.71
CA ASN A 136 3.28 6.20 8.99
C ASN A 136 4.00 5.93 7.67
N ILE A 137 3.70 6.76 6.67
CA ILE A 137 4.36 6.74 5.37
C ILE A 137 4.93 8.12 5.03
N ASP A 138 6.10 8.13 4.41
CA ASP A 138 6.71 9.30 3.77
C ASP A 138 7.29 8.85 2.43
N ALA A 139 6.65 9.26 1.34
CA ALA A 139 6.89 8.78 0.00
C ALA A 139 6.93 9.92 -1.01
N VAL A 140 7.84 9.83 -1.98
CA VAL A 140 7.78 10.60 -3.22
C VAL A 140 8.01 9.66 -4.39
N LEU A 141 7.02 9.57 -5.29
CA LEU A 141 7.07 8.73 -6.49
C LEU A 141 7.11 9.61 -7.74
N TYR A 142 7.67 9.08 -8.83
CA TYR A 142 8.06 9.89 -10.01
C TYR A 142 7.50 9.35 -11.32
N HIS A 143 7.09 10.24 -12.21
CA HIS A 143 6.73 9.95 -13.60
C HIS A 143 7.40 10.99 -14.52
N GLY A 144 8.49 10.62 -15.19
CA GLY A 144 9.30 11.59 -15.95
C GLY A 144 9.81 12.72 -15.06
N ASN A 145 9.37 13.95 -15.33
CA ASN A 145 9.68 15.15 -14.53
C ASN A 145 8.63 15.44 -13.43
N ASP A 146 7.51 14.73 -13.44
CA ASP A 146 6.44 14.88 -12.45
C ASP A 146 6.70 14.00 -11.23
N SER A 147 6.05 14.35 -10.12
CA SER A 147 6.10 13.56 -8.90
C SER A 147 4.83 13.67 -8.08
N ILE A 148 4.57 12.64 -7.27
CA ILE A 148 3.54 12.64 -6.23
C ILE A 148 4.21 12.47 -4.87
N SER A 149 3.98 13.40 -3.94
CA SER A 149 4.37 13.25 -2.54
C SER A 149 3.20 12.79 -1.70
N ILE A 150 3.44 11.85 -0.79
CA ILE A 150 2.44 11.32 0.14
C ILE A 150 3.11 11.18 1.49
N LYS A 151 2.52 11.81 2.51
CA LYS A 151 3.01 11.73 3.88
C LYS A 151 1.85 11.66 4.84
N GLY A 152 1.84 10.70 5.75
CA GLY A 152 0.76 10.64 6.72
C GLY A 152 0.75 9.39 7.57
N HIS A 153 -0.24 9.36 8.44
CA HIS A 153 -0.55 8.26 9.32
C HIS A 153 -1.64 7.40 8.70
N PHE A 154 -1.56 6.07 8.88
CA PHE A 154 -2.62 5.15 8.49
C PHE A 154 -2.90 4.13 9.59
N GLU A 155 -4.17 3.74 9.70
CA GLU A 155 -4.62 2.59 10.48
C GLU A 155 -5.40 1.65 9.56
N THR A 156 -5.26 0.33 9.71
CA THR A 156 -6.02 -0.69 8.98
C THR A 156 -7.09 -1.29 9.91
N LYS A 157 -8.31 -1.54 9.40
CA LYS A 157 -9.40 -2.17 10.19
C LYS A 157 -9.41 -3.68 9.97
#